data_AF-A7F704-F1
#
_entry.id   AF-A7F704-F1
#
_cell.length_a   1.000
_cell.length_b   1.000
_cell.length_c   1.000
_cell.angle_alpha   90.00
_cell.angle_beta   90.00
_cell.angle_gamma   90.00
#
_symmetry.space_group_name_H-M   'P 1'
#
loop_
_entity.id
_entity.type
_entity.pdbx_description
1 polymer ?
#
loop_
_entity_poly.entity_id
_entity_poly.type
_entity_poly.pdbx_seq_one_letter_code
_entity_poly.pdbx_strand_id
1 'polypeptide(L)'
;MIHSIGTPMQVNTQYPSFYCALLHNIMAPSQRQSDLSEVKKWDSSHLDHILLNRIIKLGKQDLKQEKAISEALRRLYDTGSGENDMLKDYVTENWLKDIIFLKDGQKCIIAKDIGLRKDFWYPWYKEYIDDEDRKYCIAPHRHTLKDIDHTSKNRRAFIRGTRHRKIIDNILSNLLQVSDGELAPIVATSNWKKCFTGSPHYKIQKDVDDTDAYTTTEIGMLTQTQEGSLMVLRKVHTSKLDATCLRVCKTWKDARGSLLYRFNRFTFGTNNPTFEGSPPTWMGKKTWRPPAGKPYLVAEDNSPDSPRIFKSRIEKGLRNIKKRVSIKNLAGWVYHDPFLRFLYTIGARNAALLQSLQFSGEVRCHQCETGQFCNDCLVENLRVYVPIINAICPNVQKLVLRPRKDGREVPELEIFKQKLLRFFEGDLRLLKYIKELVVVDDLLYDGERTISAAPLAKPTVTYFRERDLSSHQ
;
A
#
# COMPACT_ATOMS: atom_id res chain seq x y z
N MET A 1 -51.59 22.69 -81.68
CA MET A 1 -50.27 23.33 -81.51
C MET A 1 -50.24 23.89 -80.09
N ILE A 2 -49.70 23.13 -79.12
CA ILE A 2 -48.30 23.11 -78.67
C ILE A 2 -48.01 24.18 -77.58
N HIS A 3 -47.73 23.64 -76.38
CA HIS A 3 -46.90 24.12 -75.25
C HIS A 3 -47.21 25.46 -74.55
N SER A 4 -46.83 25.73 -73.29
CA SER A 4 -46.44 24.99 -72.06
C SER A 4 -45.90 26.06 -71.08
N ILE A 5 -45.84 25.71 -69.79
CA ILE A 5 -44.98 26.24 -68.70
C ILE A 5 -45.41 27.53 -67.94
N GLY A 6 -45.53 27.38 -66.60
CA GLY A 6 -45.01 28.37 -65.65
C GLY A 6 -45.81 28.62 -64.36
N THR A 7 -45.68 27.75 -63.35
CA THR A 7 -46.11 27.96 -61.94
C THR A 7 -45.01 28.64 -61.10
N PRO A 8 -45.36 29.39 -60.03
CA PRO A 8 -44.41 29.82 -58.99
C PRO A 8 -44.48 29.00 -57.68
N MET A 9 -43.36 29.03 -56.95
CA MET A 9 -43.07 28.39 -55.67
C MET A 9 -43.96 28.84 -54.49
N GLN A 10 -44.33 27.90 -53.62
CA GLN A 10 -44.53 28.14 -52.19
C GLN A 10 -43.71 27.11 -51.38
N VAL A 11 -42.96 27.63 -50.40
CA VAL A 11 -42.16 26.87 -49.43
C VAL A 11 -43.05 26.52 -48.25
N ASN A 12 -43.18 25.24 -47.93
CA ASN A 12 -43.84 24.74 -46.73
C ASN A 12 -42.88 23.76 -46.04
N THR A 13 -42.45 24.09 -44.81
CA THR A 13 -41.55 23.26 -44.01
C THR A 13 -42.35 22.25 -43.18
N GLN A 14 -42.35 20.99 -43.61
CA GLN A 14 -42.73 19.81 -42.83
C GLN A 14 -41.49 18.90 -42.71
N TYR A 15 -40.97 18.69 -41.49
CA TYR A 15 -39.95 17.69 -41.19
C TYR A 15 -40.63 16.39 -40.70
N PRO A 16 -40.32 15.20 -41.26
CA PRO A 16 -40.88 13.93 -40.77
C PRO A 16 -39.97 13.23 -39.75
N SER A 17 -40.62 12.73 -38.69
CA SER A 17 -40.12 11.87 -37.62
C SER A 17 -40.07 10.37 -38.00
N PHE A 18 -39.35 10.00 -39.06
CA PHE A 18 -39.40 8.61 -39.56
C PHE A 18 -38.32 7.65 -39.03
N TYR A 19 -37.28 8.12 -38.34
CA TYR A 19 -36.11 7.28 -38.05
C TYR A 19 -36.06 6.61 -36.66
N CYS A 20 -36.87 7.03 -35.68
CA CYS A 20 -36.83 6.41 -34.34
C CYS A 20 -37.70 5.14 -34.20
N ALA A 21 -38.63 4.88 -35.13
CA ALA A 21 -39.56 3.76 -35.02
C ALA A 21 -39.04 2.45 -35.65
N LEU A 22 -38.02 2.50 -36.52
CA LEU A 22 -37.58 1.33 -37.30
C LEU A 22 -36.57 0.43 -36.57
N LEU A 23 -35.89 0.93 -35.54
CA LEU A 23 -34.84 0.17 -34.83
C LEU A 23 -35.33 -0.54 -33.55
N HIS A 24 -36.56 -0.26 -33.11
CA HIS A 24 -37.04 -0.77 -31.82
C HIS A 24 -37.74 -2.14 -31.89
N ASN A 25 -38.02 -2.67 -33.09
CA ASN A 25 -38.63 -3.98 -33.27
C ASN A 25 -38.02 -4.69 -34.49
N ILE A 26 -37.70 -5.98 -34.32
CA ILE A 26 -37.25 -6.95 -35.36
C ILE A 26 -35.74 -6.97 -35.62
N MET A 27 -34.88 -7.41 -34.69
CA MET A 27 -33.55 -7.97 -35.07
C MET A 27 -33.02 -8.97 -34.03
N ALA A 28 -32.46 -10.08 -34.53
CA ALA A 28 -31.79 -11.10 -33.72
C ALA A 28 -30.39 -10.63 -33.24
N PRO A 29 -29.88 -11.13 -32.09
CA PRO A 29 -28.63 -10.66 -31.47
C PRO A 29 -27.39 -10.70 -32.38
N SER A 30 -27.32 -11.67 -33.30
CA SER A 30 -26.20 -11.84 -34.24
C SER A 30 -26.12 -10.75 -35.30
N GLN A 31 -27.24 -10.14 -35.69
CA GLN A 31 -27.29 -9.07 -36.70
C GLN A 31 -26.93 -7.70 -36.12
N ARG A 32 -27.19 -7.46 -34.83
CA ARG A 32 -26.84 -6.19 -34.15
C ARG A 32 -25.33 -5.94 -34.13
N GLN A 33 -24.51 -6.99 -34.16
CA GLN A 33 -23.06 -6.89 -34.02
C GLN A 33 -22.34 -6.54 -35.34
N SER A 34 -22.86 -6.97 -36.50
CA SER A 34 -22.34 -6.55 -37.81
C SER A 34 -22.67 -5.09 -38.10
N ASP A 35 -23.87 -4.64 -37.76
CA ASP A 35 -24.36 -3.32 -38.15
C ASP A 35 -23.72 -2.20 -37.31
N LEU A 36 -23.38 -2.47 -36.04
CA LEU A 36 -22.56 -1.57 -35.21
C LEU A 36 -21.16 -1.30 -35.80
N SER A 37 -20.67 -2.17 -36.69
CA SER A 37 -19.36 -2.02 -37.33
C SER A 37 -19.43 -1.21 -38.63
N GLU A 38 -20.54 -1.25 -39.36
CA GLU A 38 -20.73 -0.47 -40.60
C GLU A 38 -21.04 1.01 -40.33
N VAL A 39 -21.73 1.30 -39.24
CA VAL A 39 -22.11 2.66 -38.82
C VAL A 39 -20.90 3.58 -38.56
N LYS A 40 -19.69 3.03 -38.36
CA LYS A 40 -18.45 3.81 -38.20
C LYS A 40 -17.92 4.49 -39.46
N LYS A 41 -18.45 4.16 -40.65
CA LYS A 41 -17.97 4.68 -41.95
C LYS A 41 -18.74 5.90 -42.47
N TRP A 42 -19.64 6.49 -41.69
CA TRP A 42 -20.42 7.66 -42.08
C TRP A 42 -19.69 8.97 -41.73
N ASP A 43 -19.34 9.76 -42.76
CA ASP A 43 -18.94 11.16 -42.62
C ASP A 43 -20.16 11.99 -42.22
N SER A 44 -20.26 12.33 -40.94
CA SER A 44 -21.44 13.01 -40.37
C SER A 44 -21.03 14.21 -39.53
N SER A 45 -21.98 15.11 -39.27
CA SER A 45 -21.70 16.32 -38.48
C SER A 45 -21.32 15.98 -37.03
N HIS A 46 -20.70 16.91 -36.30
CA HIS A 46 -20.31 16.70 -34.90
C HIS A 46 -21.48 16.27 -34.00
N LEU A 47 -22.71 16.71 -34.30
CA LEU A 47 -23.93 16.33 -33.57
C LEU A 47 -24.38 14.89 -33.89
N ASP A 48 -24.23 14.48 -35.15
CA ASP A 48 -24.51 13.11 -35.58
C ASP A 48 -23.55 12.13 -34.92
N HIS A 49 -22.25 12.47 -34.83
CA HIS A 49 -21.29 11.68 -34.08
C HIS A 49 -21.63 11.53 -32.59
N ILE A 50 -22.19 12.56 -31.93
CA ILE A 50 -22.61 12.48 -30.53
C ILE A 50 -23.81 11.52 -30.38
N LEU A 51 -24.81 11.61 -31.26
CA LEU A 51 -25.97 10.73 -31.26
C LEU A 51 -25.59 9.28 -31.58
N LEU A 52 -24.74 9.08 -32.59
CA LEU A 52 -24.25 7.77 -33.01
C LEU A 52 -23.47 7.07 -31.89
N ASN A 53 -22.58 7.81 -31.23
CA ASN A 53 -21.84 7.30 -30.08
C ASN A 53 -22.77 6.90 -28.92
N ARG A 54 -23.89 7.62 -28.74
CA ARG A 54 -24.89 7.30 -27.71
C ARG A 54 -25.66 6.02 -28.06
N ILE A 55 -26.06 5.84 -29.32
CA ILE A 55 -26.72 4.62 -29.81
C ILE A 55 -25.79 3.40 -29.71
N ILE A 56 -24.54 3.54 -30.15
CA ILE A 56 -23.51 2.47 -30.05
C ILE A 56 -23.28 2.09 -28.58
N LYS A 57 -23.31 3.07 -27.66
CA LYS A 57 -23.15 2.82 -26.23
C LYS A 57 -24.34 2.05 -25.64
N LEU A 58 -25.57 2.40 -26.03
CA LEU A 58 -26.79 1.68 -25.62
C LEU A 58 -26.79 0.24 -26.14
N GLY A 59 -26.52 0.03 -27.43
CA GLY A 59 -26.46 -1.34 -27.99
C GLY A 59 -25.40 -2.23 -27.33
N LYS A 60 -24.27 -1.65 -26.91
CA LYS A 60 -23.25 -2.38 -26.12
C LYS A 60 -23.71 -2.70 -24.70
N GLN A 61 -24.54 -1.86 -24.09
CA GLN A 61 -25.12 -2.12 -22.77
C GLN A 61 -26.14 -3.26 -22.84
N ASP A 62 -27.03 -3.25 -23.84
CA ASP A 62 -28.04 -4.31 -24.05
C ASP A 62 -27.39 -5.68 -24.27
N LEU A 63 -26.38 -5.77 -25.15
CA LEU A 63 -25.64 -7.02 -25.38
C LEU A 63 -24.94 -7.53 -24.11
N LYS A 64 -24.44 -6.61 -23.27
CA LYS A 64 -23.79 -6.96 -22.00
C LYS A 64 -24.81 -7.48 -20.98
N GLN A 65 -26.00 -6.88 -20.94
CA GLN A 65 -27.10 -7.30 -20.09
C GLN A 65 -27.63 -8.66 -20.51
N GLU A 66 -27.87 -8.88 -21.80
CA GLU A 66 -28.31 -10.16 -22.36
C GLU A 66 -27.31 -11.28 -22.03
N LYS A 67 -26.01 -11.05 -22.25
CA LYS A 67 -24.96 -12.02 -21.90
C LYS A 67 -24.93 -12.33 -20.40
N ALA A 68 -25.11 -11.33 -19.55
CA ALA A 68 -25.12 -11.53 -18.11
C ALA A 68 -26.34 -12.33 -17.64
N ILE A 69 -27.51 -12.05 -18.23
CA ILE A 69 -28.73 -12.82 -17.99
C ILE A 69 -28.52 -14.27 -18.44
N SER A 70 -28.02 -14.52 -19.65
CA SER A 70 -27.76 -15.89 -20.12
C SER A 70 -26.81 -16.67 -19.21
N GLU A 71 -25.75 -16.03 -18.70
CA GLU A 71 -24.81 -16.68 -17.79
C GLU A 71 -25.41 -16.93 -16.40
N ALA A 72 -26.22 -16.00 -15.88
CA ALA A 72 -26.97 -16.19 -14.65
C ALA A 72 -28.01 -17.31 -14.79
N LEU A 73 -28.73 -17.37 -15.91
CA LEU A 73 -29.68 -18.44 -16.26
C LEU A 73 -28.98 -19.80 -16.42
N ARG A 74 -27.73 -19.83 -16.90
CA ARG A 74 -26.95 -21.07 -16.97
C ARG A 74 -26.65 -21.67 -15.59
N ARG A 75 -26.47 -20.81 -14.57
CA ARG A 75 -26.31 -21.23 -13.16
C ARG A 75 -27.62 -21.66 -12.48
N LEU A 76 -28.75 -21.39 -13.12
CA LEU A 76 -30.10 -21.59 -12.58
C LEU A 76 -30.51 -23.06 -12.52
N TYR A 77 -29.87 -23.92 -13.32
CA TYR A 77 -30.13 -25.37 -13.31
C TYR A 77 -29.77 -26.06 -11.98
N ASP A 78 -28.97 -25.43 -11.10
CA ASP A 78 -28.44 -26.08 -9.90
C ASP A 78 -29.06 -25.64 -8.56
N THR A 79 -29.82 -24.53 -8.49
CA THR A 79 -30.09 -23.87 -7.17
C THR A 79 -31.53 -23.49 -6.87
N GLY A 80 -32.47 -23.54 -7.83
CA GLY A 80 -33.90 -23.25 -7.57
C GLY A 80 -34.23 -21.83 -7.12
N SER A 81 -33.29 -20.89 -7.23
CA SER A 81 -33.47 -19.47 -6.90
C SER A 81 -34.22 -18.71 -8.02
N GLY A 82 -34.89 -17.61 -7.68
CA GLY A 82 -35.58 -16.77 -8.66
C GLY A 82 -34.61 -16.05 -9.61
N GLU A 83 -35.03 -15.84 -10.86
CA GLU A 83 -34.20 -15.21 -11.91
C GLU A 83 -33.59 -13.86 -11.48
N ASN A 84 -34.37 -13.01 -10.78
CA ASN A 84 -33.90 -11.72 -10.28
C ASN A 84 -32.83 -11.84 -9.19
N ASP A 85 -32.97 -12.82 -8.29
CA ASP A 85 -32.01 -13.05 -7.21
C ASP A 85 -30.69 -13.59 -7.77
N MET A 86 -30.76 -14.48 -8.75
CA MET A 86 -29.57 -15.01 -9.44
C MET A 86 -28.88 -13.95 -10.30
N LEU A 87 -29.63 -13.11 -11.01
CA LEU A 87 -29.05 -11.99 -11.76
C LEU A 87 -28.37 -11.01 -10.79
N LYS A 88 -29.01 -10.70 -9.66
CA LYS A 88 -28.42 -9.90 -8.59
C LYS A 88 -27.13 -10.53 -8.08
N ASP A 89 -27.13 -11.81 -7.75
CA ASP A 89 -25.95 -12.50 -7.21
C ASP A 89 -24.84 -12.53 -8.25
N TYR A 90 -25.14 -12.90 -9.50
CA TYR A 90 -24.15 -12.91 -10.58
C TYR A 90 -23.56 -11.52 -10.87
N VAL A 91 -24.40 -10.48 -10.96
CA VAL A 91 -23.97 -9.11 -11.21
C VAL A 91 -23.14 -8.56 -10.04
N THR A 92 -23.50 -8.88 -8.79
CA THR A 92 -22.79 -8.41 -7.60
C THR A 92 -21.50 -9.20 -7.32
N GLU A 93 -21.48 -10.52 -7.49
CA GLU A 93 -20.29 -11.37 -7.40
C GLU A 93 -19.22 -10.95 -8.41
N ASN A 94 -19.63 -10.74 -9.67
CA ASN A 94 -18.71 -10.43 -10.76
C ASN A 94 -18.52 -8.91 -10.98
N TRP A 95 -19.19 -8.09 -10.16
CA TRP A 95 -19.17 -6.63 -10.20
C TRP A 95 -19.42 -6.05 -11.61
N LEU A 96 -20.46 -6.56 -12.29
CA LEU A 96 -20.76 -6.24 -13.68
C LEU A 96 -21.36 -4.83 -13.82
N LYS A 97 -20.56 -3.92 -14.35
CA LYS A 97 -20.92 -2.50 -14.51
C LYS A 97 -22.04 -2.30 -15.53
N ASP A 98 -22.84 -1.25 -15.32
CA ASP A 98 -23.86 -0.78 -16.27
C ASP A 98 -25.01 -1.79 -16.55
N ILE A 99 -25.26 -2.73 -15.65
CA ILE A 99 -26.40 -3.66 -15.71
C ILE A 99 -27.41 -3.29 -14.62
N ILE A 100 -28.68 -3.15 -14.99
CA ILE A 100 -29.77 -2.86 -14.05
C ILE A 100 -30.32 -4.18 -13.48
N PHE A 101 -30.48 -4.26 -12.17
CA PHE A 101 -31.04 -5.42 -11.47
C PHE A 101 -31.87 -4.98 -10.26
N LEU A 102 -32.61 -5.89 -9.64
CA LEU A 102 -33.38 -5.63 -8.43
C LEU A 102 -32.64 -6.14 -7.19
N LYS A 103 -32.54 -5.30 -6.15
CA LYS A 103 -32.02 -5.68 -4.83
C LYS A 103 -32.89 -5.03 -3.77
N ASP A 104 -33.43 -5.84 -2.86
CA ASP A 104 -34.27 -5.39 -1.74
C ASP A 104 -35.46 -4.52 -2.21
N GLY A 105 -36.06 -4.89 -3.35
CA GLY A 105 -37.17 -4.16 -3.98
C GLY A 105 -36.78 -2.88 -4.74
N GLN A 106 -35.49 -2.54 -4.82
CA GLN A 106 -35.00 -1.33 -5.49
C GLN A 106 -34.25 -1.66 -6.78
N LYS A 107 -34.47 -0.84 -7.83
CA LYS A 107 -33.65 -0.88 -9.05
C LYS A 107 -32.24 -0.40 -8.73
N CYS A 108 -31.26 -1.22 -9.05
CA CYS A 108 -29.86 -1.02 -8.76
C CYS A 108 -29.03 -1.03 -10.03
N ILE A 109 -27.92 -0.27 -10.03
CA ILE A 109 -26.89 -0.35 -11.07
C ILE A 109 -25.51 -0.31 -10.42
N ILE A 110 -24.58 -1.13 -10.91
CA ILE A 110 -23.17 -1.04 -10.50
C ILE A 110 -22.49 0.01 -11.36
N ALA A 111 -22.05 1.10 -10.74
CA ALA A 111 -21.26 2.13 -11.39
C ALA A 111 -19.76 1.84 -11.26
N LYS A 112 -18.95 2.65 -11.96
CA LYS A 112 -17.49 2.60 -11.82
C LYS A 112 -17.08 2.85 -10.37
N ASP A 113 -16.09 2.10 -9.93
CA ASP A 113 -15.54 2.18 -8.58
C ASP A 113 -15.02 3.60 -8.29
N ILE A 114 -15.29 4.10 -7.08
CA ILE A 114 -14.72 5.35 -6.59
C ILE A 114 -13.47 4.98 -5.80
N GLY A 115 -12.34 4.89 -6.47
CA GLY A 115 -11.06 4.66 -5.81
C GLY A 115 -9.98 5.55 -6.37
N LEU A 116 -8.97 5.83 -5.55
CA LEU A 116 -7.60 5.87 -6.06
C LEU A 116 -7.37 4.49 -6.67
N ARG A 117 -7.53 4.39 -7.99
CA ARG A 117 -7.57 3.15 -8.76
C ARG A 117 -6.48 2.17 -8.27
N LYS A 118 -6.87 1.05 -7.65
CA LYS A 118 -5.97 -0.07 -7.33
C LYS A 118 -5.32 -0.65 -8.59
N ASP A 119 -5.98 -0.45 -9.73
CA ASP A 119 -5.66 -1.14 -10.99
C ASP A 119 -4.94 -0.22 -11.98
N PHE A 120 -4.60 1.03 -11.58
CA PHE A 120 -3.86 1.94 -12.44
C PHE A 120 -2.45 2.19 -11.97
N TRP A 121 -1.59 1.44 -12.63
CA TRP A 121 -0.16 1.68 -12.79
C TRP A 121 0.08 3.07 -13.42
N TYR A 122 0.62 4.00 -12.66
CA TYR A 122 1.30 5.21 -13.17
C TYR A 122 2.49 5.48 -12.24
N PRO A 123 3.69 5.94 -12.69
CA PRO A 123 3.90 6.88 -13.79
C PRO A 123 5.30 6.74 -14.48
N TRP A 124 5.39 6.01 -15.58
CA TRP A 124 6.28 6.39 -16.68
C TRP A 124 5.40 6.55 -17.93
N TYR A 125 4.39 7.45 -17.88
CA TYR A 125 3.68 7.99 -19.04
C TYR A 125 3.59 9.60 -19.16
N LYS A 126 4.21 10.30 -20.15
CA LYS A 126 4.28 11.74 -20.58
C LYS A 126 3.36 11.86 -21.80
N GLU A 127 2.43 12.79 -21.82
CA GLU A 127 1.41 12.80 -22.88
C GLU A 127 1.97 13.09 -24.28
N TYR A 128 1.51 12.32 -25.25
CA TYR A 128 1.69 12.48 -26.68
C TYR A 128 0.31 12.47 -27.33
N ILE A 129 0.20 13.24 -28.41
CA ILE A 129 -0.99 13.32 -29.25
C ILE A 129 -0.52 12.89 -30.63
N ASP A 130 -1.20 11.92 -31.23
CA ASP A 130 -0.93 11.53 -32.61
C ASP A 130 -1.65 12.45 -33.61
N ASP A 131 -1.41 12.24 -34.89
CA ASP A 131 -1.99 13.06 -35.96
C ASP A 131 -3.52 12.89 -36.09
N GLU A 132 -4.13 11.99 -35.29
CA GLU A 132 -5.57 11.72 -35.19
C GLU A 132 -6.20 12.24 -33.88
N ASP A 133 -5.50 13.13 -33.15
CA ASP A 133 -5.98 13.82 -31.94
C ASP A 133 -6.28 12.91 -30.74
N ARG A 134 -5.68 11.72 -30.71
CA ARG A 134 -5.81 10.77 -29.59
C ARG A 134 -4.74 11.02 -28.54
N LYS A 135 -5.16 11.16 -27.28
CA LYS A 135 -4.23 11.28 -26.13
C LYS A 135 -3.72 9.92 -25.67
N TYR A 136 -2.41 9.76 -25.62
CA TYR A 136 -1.73 8.68 -24.89
C TYR A 136 -0.53 9.23 -24.11
N CYS A 137 0.12 8.44 -23.26
CA CYS A 137 1.17 8.92 -22.34
C CYS A 137 2.47 8.00 -22.47
N ILE A 138 3.76 8.46 -22.23
CA ILE A 138 5.17 7.83 -22.10
C ILE A 138 6.16 8.59 -21.12
N ALA A 139 6.44 8.25 -19.85
CA ALA A 139 7.00 9.14 -18.79
C ALA A 139 8.44 8.92 -18.41
N PRO A 140 9.09 10.05 -18.05
CA PRO A 140 10.52 10.08 -18.15
C PRO A 140 11.18 9.86 -16.78
N HIS A 141 10.69 10.38 -15.65
CA HIS A 141 11.52 10.51 -14.43
C HIS A 141 10.84 10.19 -13.10
N ARG A 142 11.69 9.74 -12.15
CA ARG A 142 11.38 9.07 -10.89
C ARG A 142 10.94 10.03 -9.80
N HIS A 143 9.75 9.84 -9.25
CA HIS A 143 9.46 10.34 -7.90
C HIS A 143 10.24 9.53 -6.89
N THR A 144 11.20 10.17 -6.22
CA THR A 144 11.85 9.58 -5.06
C THR A 144 11.10 9.97 -3.79
N LEU A 145 11.25 9.21 -2.71
CA LEU A 145 10.75 9.57 -1.36
C LEU A 145 11.14 11.00 -0.92
N LYS A 146 12.20 11.59 -1.50
CA LYS A 146 12.64 12.96 -1.25
C LYS A 146 11.71 14.01 -1.86
N ASP A 147 11.12 13.74 -3.02
CA ASP A 147 10.19 14.64 -3.71
C ASP A 147 8.79 14.64 -3.04
N ILE A 148 8.53 13.60 -2.25
CA ILE A 148 7.31 13.41 -1.46
C ILE A 148 7.38 14.15 -0.10
N ASP A 149 8.58 14.50 0.39
CA ASP A 149 8.81 15.11 1.73
C ASP A 149 8.77 16.66 1.74
N HIS A 150 8.71 17.31 0.57
CA HIS A 150 8.65 18.77 0.43
C HIS A 150 7.21 19.30 0.53
N THR A 151 6.90 20.02 1.61
CA THR A 151 5.66 20.80 1.75
C THR A 151 5.75 22.07 0.89
N SER A 152 4.70 22.39 0.13
CA SER A 152 4.66 23.68 -0.59
C SER A 152 4.72 24.81 0.45
N LYS A 153 5.67 25.74 0.29
CA LYS A 153 6.04 26.71 1.33
C LYS A 153 4.93 27.73 1.68
N ASN A 154 3.82 27.77 0.95
CA ASN A 154 2.89 28.90 0.95
C ASN A 154 1.43 28.61 1.32
N ARG A 155 1.06 27.44 1.85
CA ARG A 155 -0.31 27.18 2.32
C ARG A 155 -0.40 27.16 3.85
N ARG A 156 -0.73 28.30 4.45
CA ARG A 156 -1.14 28.39 5.87
C ARG A 156 -2.65 28.16 5.93
N ALA A 157 -3.07 26.94 6.27
CA ALA A 157 -4.45 26.71 6.69
C ALA A 157 -4.62 27.26 8.11
N PHE A 158 -5.37 28.35 8.25
CA PHE A 158 -5.76 28.88 9.56
C PHE A 158 -6.98 28.11 10.07
N ILE A 159 -6.80 27.34 11.14
CA ILE A 159 -7.92 26.75 11.90
C ILE A 159 -7.98 27.51 13.24
N ARG A 160 -8.83 28.53 13.33
CA ARG A 160 -9.15 29.20 14.60
C ARG A 160 -10.47 28.62 15.11
N GLY A 161 -10.42 27.86 16.20
CA GLY A 161 -11.60 27.32 16.89
C GLY A 161 -11.40 25.93 17.51
N THR A 162 -11.76 25.75 18.78
CA THR A 162 -11.61 24.50 19.54
C THR A 162 -12.52 23.37 19.05
N ARG A 163 -13.73 23.69 18.57
CA ARG A 163 -14.70 22.69 18.06
C ARG A 163 -14.24 22.02 16.77
N HIS A 164 -13.68 22.78 15.83
CA HIS A 164 -13.14 22.24 14.58
C HIS A 164 -11.92 21.35 14.81
N ARG A 165 -11.13 21.63 15.86
CA ARG A 165 -9.95 20.83 16.20
C ARG A 165 -10.32 19.38 16.55
N LYS A 166 -11.36 19.15 17.36
CA LYS A 166 -11.80 17.78 17.72
C LYS A 166 -12.25 16.99 16.48
N ILE A 167 -13.02 17.62 15.59
CA ILE A 167 -13.49 16.97 14.36
C ILE A 167 -12.30 16.59 13.47
N ILE A 168 -11.36 17.52 13.29
CA ILE A 168 -10.15 17.26 12.49
C ILE A 168 -9.29 16.17 13.13
N ASP A 169 -9.14 16.16 14.44
CA ASP A 169 -8.35 15.15 15.14
C ASP A 169 -8.98 13.77 15.04
N ASN A 170 -10.31 13.67 15.07
CA ASN A 170 -11.03 12.42 14.83
C ASN A 170 -10.84 11.94 13.39
N ILE A 171 -11.00 12.82 12.40
CA ILE A 171 -10.77 12.49 10.99
C ILE A 171 -9.32 12.01 10.80
N LEU A 172 -8.35 12.76 11.31
CA LEU A 172 -6.93 12.43 11.16
C LEU A 172 -6.55 11.17 11.94
N SER A 173 -7.17 10.88 13.08
CA SER A 173 -6.92 9.62 13.79
C SER A 173 -7.40 8.43 12.96
N ASN A 174 -8.56 8.54 12.31
CA ASN A 174 -9.07 7.50 11.41
C ASN A 174 -8.22 7.33 10.15
N LEU A 175 -7.54 8.39 9.67
CA LEU A 175 -6.69 8.34 8.49
C LEU A 175 -5.25 7.90 8.80
N LEU A 176 -4.72 8.27 9.97
CA LEU A 176 -3.29 8.14 10.29
C LEU A 176 -2.98 7.01 11.27
N GLN A 177 -3.98 6.26 11.74
CA GLN A 177 -3.80 5.16 12.68
C GLN A 177 -4.45 3.89 12.16
N VAL A 178 -3.75 2.77 12.35
CA VAL A 178 -4.29 1.43 12.14
C VAL A 178 -4.68 0.88 13.51
N SER A 179 -5.98 0.65 13.73
CA SER A 179 -6.52 0.18 15.02
C SER A 179 -6.03 -1.22 15.39
N ASP A 180 -5.99 -2.13 14.41
CA ASP A 180 -5.84 -3.56 14.65
C ASP A 180 -4.75 -4.16 13.77
N GLY A 181 -3.53 -3.65 13.86
CA GLY A 181 -2.42 -4.21 13.09
C GLY A 181 -1.09 -3.52 13.31
N GLU A 182 -0.06 -4.12 12.73
CA GLU A 182 1.31 -3.63 12.76
C GLU A 182 1.70 -3.11 11.38
N LEU A 183 2.24 -1.89 11.34
CA LEU A 183 2.78 -1.30 10.13
C LEU A 183 4.18 -1.84 9.90
N ALA A 184 4.38 -2.57 8.79
CA ALA A 184 5.70 -2.90 8.28
C ALA A 184 6.08 -1.89 7.19
N PRO A 185 6.92 -0.88 7.46
CA PRO A 185 7.27 0.11 6.46
C PRO A 185 8.06 -0.54 5.33
N ILE A 186 7.65 -0.32 4.08
CA ILE A 186 8.41 -0.75 2.92
C ILE A 186 9.19 0.44 2.41
N VAL A 187 10.41 0.61 2.94
CA VAL A 187 11.29 1.67 2.45
C VAL A 187 12.02 1.18 1.22
N ALA A 188 11.67 1.72 0.06
CA ALA A 188 12.28 1.32 -1.20
C ALA A 188 13.82 1.50 -1.16
N THR A 189 14.54 0.38 -1.15
CA THR A 189 16.00 0.30 -1.25
C THR A 189 16.46 0.17 -2.69
N SER A 190 15.54 -0.04 -3.65
CA SER A 190 15.84 -0.06 -5.08
C SER A 190 14.63 0.37 -5.91
N ASN A 191 14.93 0.99 -7.05
CA ASN A 191 13.96 1.32 -8.10
C ASN A 191 13.89 0.25 -9.20
N TRP A 192 14.52 -0.91 -9.00
CA TRP A 192 14.48 -2.03 -9.93
C TRP A 192 13.21 -2.88 -9.75
N LYS A 193 12.69 -2.98 -8.53
CA LYS A 193 11.42 -3.67 -8.33
C LYS A 193 10.28 -2.76 -8.80
N LYS A 194 9.61 -3.17 -9.89
CA LYS A 194 8.39 -2.55 -10.42
C LYS A 194 7.21 -2.54 -9.43
N CYS A 195 7.33 -3.24 -8.30
CA CYS A 195 6.29 -3.35 -7.27
C CYS A 195 6.04 -2.07 -6.45
N PHE A 196 6.70 -0.94 -6.76
CA PHE A 196 6.53 0.31 -6.01
C PHE A 196 5.66 1.36 -6.72
N THR A 197 5.27 1.15 -7.98
CA THR A 197 4.32 2.02 -8.68
C THR A 197 2.89 1.52 -8.44
N GLY A 198 2.14 2.22 -7.59
CA GLY A 198 0.74 1.91 -7.27
C GLY A 198 0.53 1.09 -5.99
N SER A 199 1.56 0.43 -5.47
CA SER A 199 1.49 -0.31 -4.21
C SER A 199 1.77 0.59 -3.00
N PRO A 200 1.12 0.34 -1.85
CA PRO A 200 1.40 1.06 -0.61
C PRO A 200 2.87 0.87 -0.19
N HIS A 201 3.50 1.92 0.32
CA HIS A 201 4.86 1.87 0.88
C HIS A 201 4.90 1.25 2.30
N TYR A 202 3.92 0.40 2.62
CA TYR A 202 3.78 -0.28 3.90
C TYR A 202 2.93 -1.55 3.70
N LYS A 203 3.07 -2.50 4.62
CA LYS A 203 2.12 -3.61 4.82
C LYS A 203 1.47 -3.49 6.19
N ILE A 204 0.26 -4.02 6.33
CA ILE A 204 -0.40 -4.18 7.62
C ILE A 204 -0.38 -5.67 7.94
N GLN A 205 0.47 -6.03 8.89
CA GLN A 205 0.50 -7.38 9.44
C GLN A 205 -0.62 -7.51 10.48
N LYS A 206 -1.50 -8.48 10.26
CA LYS A 206 -2.43 -9.01 11.28
C LYS A 206 -2.10 -10.48 11.49
N ASP A 207 -2.46 -11.01 12.65
CA ASP A 207 -1.98 -12.25 13.27
C ASP A 207 -1.66 -13.45 12.35
N VAL A 208 -2.32 -13.63 11.20
CA VAL A 208 -2.05 -14.77 10.29
C VAL A 208 -2.04 -14.39 8.79
N ASP A 209 -2.65 -13.28 8.38
CA ASP A 209 -2.78 -12.90 6.96
C ASP A 209 -2.21 -11.49 6.67
N ASP A 210 -1.46 -11.39 5.56
CA ASP A 210 -1.04 -10.13 4.96
C ASP A 210 -2.32 -9.40 4.49
N THR A 211 -2.91 -8.56 5.35
CA THR A 211 -4.19 -7.95 5.00
C THR A 211 -4.01 -6.90 3.93
N ASP A 212 -4.93 -6.93 2.97
CA ASP A 212 -5.00 -5.97 1.88
C ASP A 212 -4.96 -4.54 2.45
N ALA A 213 -4.06 -3.69 1.94
CA ALA A 213 -3.83 -2.36 2.50
C ALA A 213 -5.01 -1.39 2.34
N TYR A 214 -6.04 -1.84 1.63
CA TYR A 214 -7.24 -1.09 1.36
C TYR A 214 -8.45 -1.86 1.85
N THR A 215 -9.41 -1.13 2.41
CA THR A 215 -10.75 -1.63 2.68
C THR A 215 -11.64 -1.26 1.50
N THR A 216 -12.30 -2.27 0.93
CA THR A 216 -13.31 -2.06 -0.12
C THR A 216 -14.67 -1.99 0.56
N THR A 217 -15.32 -0.84 0.49
CA THR A 217 -16.67 -0.63 1.02
C THR A 217 -17.64 -0.42 -0.12
N GLU A 218 -18.74 -1.15 -0.14
CA GLU A 218 -19.84 -0.89 -1.06
C GLU A 218 -20.71 0.24 -0.52
N ILE A 219 -20.88 1.29 -1.31
CA ILE A 219 -21.79 2.39 -1.01
C ILE A 219 -22.92 2.39 -2.03
N GLY A 220 -24.16 2.53 -1.55
CA GLY A 220 -25.32 2.81 -2.37
C GLY A 220 -25.65 4.30 -2.31
N MET A 221 -25.81 4.93 -3.48
CA MET A 221 -26.27 6.31 -3.58
C MET A 221 -27.55 6.37 -4.41
N LEU A 222 -28.64 6.81 -3.79
CA LEU A 222 -29.90 7.03 -4.50
C LEU A 222 -29.74 8.21 -5.45
N THR A 223 -29.99 7.98 -6.73
CA THR A 223 -29.84 8.97 -7.80
C THR A 223 -31.17 9.14 -8.53
N GLN A 224 -31.64 10.37 -8.65
CA GLN A 224 -32.85 10.67 -9.42
C GLN A 224 -32.53 10.67 -10.92
N THR A 225 -33.28 9.90 -11.70
CA THR A 225 -33.21 9.86 -13.17
C THR A 225 -34.56 10.28 -13.76
N GLN A 226 -34.62 10.47 -15.08
CA GLN A 226 -35.88 10.74 -15.78
C GLN A 226 -36.89 9.59 -15.68
N GLU A 227 -36.42 8.39 -15.35
CA GLU A 227 -37.22 7.16 -15.24
C GLU A 227 -37.53 6.78 -13.78
N GLY A 228 -37.15 7.63 -12.82
CA GLY A 228 -37.37 7.43 -11.37
C GLY A 228 -36.08 7.36 -10.56
N SER A 229 -36.17 6.89 -9.32
CA SER A 229 -35.00 6.77 -8.43
C SER A 229 -34.25 5.47 -8.67
N LEU A 230 -32.94 5.57 -8.90
CA LEU A 230 -32.04 4.43 -9.11
C LEU A 230 -30.99 4.37 -8.01
N MET A 231 -30.82 3.21 -7.37
CA MET A 231 -29.74 2.99 -6.41
C MET A 231 -28.43 2.67 -7.14
N VAL A 232 -27.48 3.58 -7.09
CA VAL A 232 -26.18 3.41 -7.73
C VAL A 232 -25.21 2.81 -6.71
N LEU A 233 -24.85 1.54 -6.90
CA LEU A 233 -23.85 0.85 -6.09
C LEU A 233 -22.45 1.15 -6.61
N ARG A 234 -21.52 1.44 -5.70
CA ARG A 234 -20.11 1.71 -6.01
C ARG A 234 -19.21 1.06 -4.97
N LYS A 235 -18.09 0.49 -5.41
CA LYS A 235 -17.00 0.10 -4.50
C LYS A 235 -16.12 1.32 -4.26
N VAL A 236 -15.88 1.62 -2.99
CA VAL A 236 -14.91 2.62 -2.55
C VAL A 236 -13.73 1.89 -1.95
N HIS A 237 -12.56 2.07 -2.56
CA HIS A 237 -11.31 1.54 -2.00
C HIS A 237 -10.67 2.63 -1.14
N THR A 238 -10.71 2.44 0.17
CA THR A 238 -10.09 3.35 1.13
C THR A 238 -8.80 2.74 1.65
N SER A 239 -7.72 3.51 1.67
CA SER A 239 -6.47 3.07 2.30
C SER A 239 -6.70 2.96 3.81
N LYS A 240 -6.26 1.85 4.42
CA LYS A 240 -6.30 1.69 5.89
C LYS A 240 -5.43 2.70 6.62
N LEU A 241 -4.46 3.28 5.91
CA LEU A 241 -3.62 4.39 6.37
C LEU A 241 -3.41 5.38 5.22
N ASP A 242 -3.85 6.62 5.38
CA ASP A 242 -3.65 7.71 4.41
C ASP A 242 -2.90 8.89 5.03
N ALA A 243 -1.58 8.86 4.86
CA ALA A 243 -0.69 9.94 5.26
C ALA A 243 -0.53 11.06 4.21
N THR A 244 -1.28 11.03 3.09
CA THR A 244 -1.17 12.08 2.06
C THR A 244 -1.61 13.45 2.60
N CYS A 245 -2.55 13.47 3.55
CA CYS A 245 -3.00 14.69 4.23
C CYS A 245 -1.85 15.43 4.95
N LEU A 246 -0.83 14.71 5.44
CA LEU A 246 0.35 15.31 6.07
C LEU A 246 1.26 16.06 5.08
N ARG A 247 1.07 15.86 3.76
CA ARG A 247 1.86 16.53 2.71
C ARG A 247 1.31 17.90 2.35
N VAL A 248 0.02 18.11 2.55
CA VAL A 248 -0.69 19.31 2.07
C VAL A 248 -0.30 20.55 2.87
N CYS A 249 -0.02 20.39 4.17
CA CYS A 249 0.21 21.51 5.08
C CYS A 249 1.34 21.18 6.07
N LYS A 250 2.35 22.07 6.14
CA LYS A 250 3.45 21.94 7.11
C LYS A 250 2.94 21.93 8.55
N THR A 251 1.95 22.77 8.86
CA THR A 251 1.33 22.78 10.19
C THR A 251 0.69 21.44 10.52
N TRP A 252 0.05 20.78 9.56
CA TRP A 252 -0.51 19.44 9.79
C TRP A 252 0.60 18.40 9.97
N LYS A 253 1.64 18.44 9.14
CA LYS A 253 2.82 17.59 9.29
C LYS A 253 3.42 17.71 10.70
N ASP A 254 3.65 18.94 11.15
CA ASP A 254 4.28 19.22 12.45
C ASP A 254 3.34 18.91 13.63
N ALA A 255 2.05 19.25 13.54
CA ALA A 255 1.10 19.10 14.65
C ALA A 255 0.46 17.70 14.75
N ARG A 256 0.50 16.91 13.67
CA ARG A 256 -0.27 15.66 13.53
C ARG A 256 0.56 14.49 13.01
N GLY A 257 1.84 14.70 12.64
CA GLY A 257 2.79 13.61 12.42
C GLY A 257 2.96 12.72 13.66
N SER A 258 2.71 13.25 14.86
CA SER A 258 2.64 12.44 16.07
C SER A 258 1.53 11.39 16.01
N LEU A 259 0.41 11.63 15.33
CA LEU A 259 -0.64 10.61 15.24
C LEU A 259 -0.13 9.38 14.50
N LEU A 260 0.61 9.60 13.40
CA LEU A 260 1.20 8.54 12.60
C LEU A 260 2.31 7.79 13.34
N TYR A 261 3.26 8.48 13.95
CA TYR A 261 4.44 7.80 14.51
C TYR A 261 4.26 7.34 15.96
N ARG A 262 3.43 8.02 16.75
CA ARG A 262 3.28 7.73 18.17
C ARG A 262 2.33 6.58 18.42
N PHE A 263 1.20 6.53 17.70
CA PHE A 263 0.10 5.61 18.01
C PHE A 263 0.07 4.35 17.14
N ASN A 264 0.86 4.30 16.06
CA ASN A 264 1.01 3.06 15.30
C ASN A 264 2.15 2.20 15.84
N ARG A 265 2.00 0.88 15.68
CA ARG A 265 3.03 -0.10 15.98
C ARG A 265 3.82 -0.37 14.71
N PHE A 266 5.15 -0.24 14.78
CA PHE A 266 6.03 -0.50 13.64
C PHE A 266 6.80 -1.80 13.84
N THR A 267 6.75 -2.66 12.83
CA THR A 267 7.43 -3.96 12.80
C THR A 267 8.50 -3.99 11.71
N PHE A 268 9.66 -4.57 12.04
CA PHE A 268 10.81 -4.62 11.14
C PHE A 268 11.41 -6.02 11.12
N GLY A 269 11.55 -6.57 9.91
CA GLY A 269 12.31 -7.80 9.68
C GLY A 269 13.81 -7.55 9.60
N THR A 270 14.58 -8.64 9.70
CA THR A 270 16.01 -8.65 9.41
C THR A 270 16.29 -8.41 7.93
N ASN A 271 17.37 -7.68 7.61
CA ASN A 271 17.80 -7.47 6.24
C ASN A 271 18.41 -8.76 5.64
N ASN A 272 18.42 -8.86 4.31
CA ASN A 272 19.19 -9.85 3.59
C ASN A 272 20.28 -9.15 2.76
N PRO A 273 21.58 -9.34 3.07
CA PRO A 273 22.67 -8.61 2.44
C PRO A 273 22.98 -9.05 1.00
N THR A 274 22.30 -10.09 0.49
CA THR A 274 22.46 -10.57 -0.89
C THR A 274 22.12 -9.53 -1.94
N PHE A 275 22.43 -9.85 -3.19
CA PHE A 275 21.99 -9.05 -4.31
C PHE A 275 20.46 -9.06 -4.47
N GLU A 276 19.78 -10.16 -4.11
CA GLU A 276 18.32 -10.25 -4.23
C GLU A 276 17.60 -9.51 -3.10
N GLY A 277 18.12 -9.64 -1.88
CA GLY A 277 17.60 -8.98 -0.68
C GLY A 277 17.95 -7.49 -0.59
N SER A 278 19.19 -7.15 -0.95
CA SER A 278 19.75 -5.80 -0.99
C SER A 278 20.19 -5.43 -2.41
N PRO A 279 19.24 -5.29 -3.35
CA PRO A 279 19.54 -5.08 -4.76
C PRO A 279 20.18 -3.72 -5.02
N PRO A 280 20.97 -3.62 -6.11
CA PRO A 280 21.45 -2.32 -6.55
C PRO A 280 20.28 -1.41 -6.93
N THR A 281 20.55 -0.11 -6.91
CA THR A 281 19.64 0.92 -7.41
C THR A 281 20.27 1.57 -8.62
N TRP A 282 19.46 1.87 -9.64
CA TRP A 282 19.94 2.73 -10.72
C TRP A 282 19.95 4.18 -10.20
N MET A 283 21.09 4.84 -10.12
CA MET A 283 21.18 6.22 -9.64
C MET A 283 22.20 7.01 -10.44
N GLY A 284 21.77 8.14 -11.04
CA GLY A 284 22.66 8.98 -11.84
C GLY A 284 23.27 8.25 -13.04
N LYS A 285 22.45 7.51 -13.78
CA LYS A 285 22.84 6.71 -14.97
C LYS A 285 23.83 5.57 -14.70
N LYS A 286 24.07 5.19 -13.44
CA LYS A 286 24.91 4.04 -13.08
C LYS A 286 24.22 3.17 -12.04
N THR A 287 24.58 1.90 -12.02
CA THR A 287 24.22 0.97 -10.96
C THR A 287 24.96 1.37 -9.68
N TRP A 288 24.22 1.59 -8.60
CA TRP A 288 24.75 1.97 -7.30
C TRP A 288 24.27 0.99 -6.23
N ARG A 289 25.22 0.30 -5.60
CA ARG A 289 24.97 -0.65 -4.51
C ARG A 289 26.01 -0.42 -3.42
N PRO A 290 25.71 0.38 -2.39
CA PRO A 290 26.64 0.55 -1.29
C PRO A 290 26.75 -0.78 -0.51
N PRO A 291 27.89 -1.05 0.17
CA PRO A 291 28.08 -2.30 0.90
C PRO A 291 27.01 -2.52 1.98
N ALA A 292 26.30 -3.65 1.92
CA ALA A 292 25.21 -3.98 2.85
C ALA A 292 25.69 -4.49 4.23
N GLY A 293 26.96 -4.93 4.32
CA GLY A 293 27.51 -5.55 5.52
C GLY A 293 27.50 -4.61 6.74
N LYS A 294 26.80 -5.04 7.79
CA LYS A 294 26.71 -4.34 9.07
C LYS A 294 28.06 -4.33 9.80
N PRO A 295 28.26 -3.40 10.75
CA PRO A 295 29.37 -3.54 11.69
C PRO A 295 29.08 -4.73 12.62
N TYR A 296 30.02 -5.66 12.73
CA TYR A 296 29.94 -6.78 13.67
C TYR A 296 31.02 -6.60 14.73
N LEU A 297 30.72 -7.02 15.97
CA LEU A 297 31.75 -7.30 16.96
C LEU A 297 32.26 -8.69 16.63
N VAL A 298 33.41 -8.77 15.94
CA VAL A 298 34.06 -10.05 15.70
C VAL A 298 34.65 -10.49 17.04
N ALA A 299 34.06 -11.52 17.64
CA ALA A 299 34.51 -12.09 18.90
C ALA A 299 35.83 -12.85 18.75
N GLU A 300 36.12 -13.35 17.55
CA GLU A 300 37.27 -14.23 17.26
C GLU A 300 38.58 -13.45 17.10
N ASP A 301 38.54 -12.18 16.71
CA ASP A 301 39.77 -11.47 16.34
C ASP A 301 40.62 -11.07 17.56
N ASN A 302 40.09 -11.14 18.79
CA ASN A 302 40.71 -10.68 20.06
C ASN A 302 41.43 -9.32 19.97
N SER A 303 41.17 -8.57 18.90
CA SER A 303 41.90 -7.38 18.57
C SER A 303 41.35 -6.25 19.44
N PRO A 304 42.20 -5.54 20.18
CA PRO A 304 41.77 -4.42 20.99
C PRO A 304 41.09 -3.31 20.16
N ASP A 305 41.27 -3.32 18.84
CA ASP A 305 40.65 -2.38 17.91
C ASP A 305 39.21 -2.71 17.51
N SER A 306 38.76 -3.96 17.65
CA SER A 306 37.42 -4.40 17.19
C SER A 306 36.27 -3.58 17.82
N PRO A 307 36.22 -3.36 19.15
CA PRO A 307 35.21 -2.51 19.77
C PRO A 307 35.28 -1.04 19.31
N ARG A 308 36.49 -0.52 19.10
CA ARG A 308 36.72 0.86 18.64
C ARG A 308 36.20 1.06 17.22
N ILE A 309 36.48 0.13 16.32
CA ILE A 309 36.02 0.14 14.94
C ILE A 309 34.49 0.01 14.90
N PHE A 310 33.92 -0.92 15.66
CA PHE A 310 32.48 -1.08 15.78
C PHE A 310 31.82 0.24 16.20
N LYS A 311 32.27 0.84 17.30
CA LYS A 311 31.76 2.11 17.81
C LYS A 311 31.86 3.24 16.77
N SER A 312 33.01 3.39 16.12
CA SER A 312 33.22 4.40 15.07
C SER A 312 32.25 4.23 13.89
N ARG A 313 32.01 2.99 13.46
CA ARG A 313 31.03 2.69 12.39
C ARG A 313 29.60 3.01 12.82
N ILE A 314 29.20 2.65 14.04
CA ILE A 314 27.89 2.99 14.61
C ILE A 314 27.69 4.50 14.66
N GLU A 315 28.68 5.24 15.19
CA GLU A 315 28.61 6.70 15.27
C GLU A 315 28.50 7.36 13.89
N LYS A 316 29.21 6.84 12.88
CA LYS A 316 29.08 7.30 11.50
C LYS A 316 27.64 7.10 10.99
N GLY A 317 27.06 5.92 11.20
CA GLY A 317 25.66 5.62 10.81
C GLY A 317 24.67 6.56 11.52
N LEU A 318 24.82 6.72 12.83
CA LEU A 318 24.01 7.63 13.64
C LEU A 318 24.09 9.09 13.14
N ARG A 319 25.30 9.58 12.83
CA ARG A 319 25.49 10.92 12.25
C ARG A 319 24.82 11.04 10.89
N ASN A 320 24.90 10.01 10.04
CA ASN A 320 24.24 10.00 8.73
C ASN A 320 22.71 10.11 8.86
N ILE A 321 22.11 9.38 9.80
CA ILE A 321 20.66 9.43 10.09
C ILE A 321 20.28 10.81 10.63
N LYS A 322 20.95 11.30 11.67
CA LYS A 322 20.66 12.60 12.30
C LYS A 322 20.77 13.77 11.32
N LYS A 323 21.85 13.80 10.53
CA LYS A 323 22.10 14.88 9.56
C LYS A 323 21.35 14.72 8.23
N ARG A 324 20.65 13.59 8.02
CA ARG A 324 20.00 13.24 6.75
C ARG A 324 20.92 13.52 5.55
N VAL A 325 22.14 12.97 5.59
CA VAL A 325 23.11 13.13 4.50
C VAL A 325 22.52 12.66 3.17
N SER A 326 23.07 13.10 2.04
CA SER A 326 22.60 12.62 0.73
C SER A 326 22.63 11.08 0.67
N ILE A 327 21.67 10.49 -0.04
CA ILE A 327 21.52 9.02 -0.12
C ILE A 327 22.83 8.34 -0.57
N LYS A 328 23.57 8.96 -1.50
CA LYS A 328 24.86 8.45 -1.98
C LYS A 328 25.96 8.42 -0.92
N ASN A 329 25.83 9.24 0.12
CA ASN A 329 26.78 9.35 1.23
C ASN A 329 26.32 8.57 2.48
N LEU A 330 25.14 7.93 2.41
CA LEU A 330 24.63 7.11 3.49
C LEU A 330 25.45 5.81 3.56
N ALA A 331 25.82 5.40 4.79
CA ALA A 331 26.45 4.10 4.97
C ALA A 331 25.58 2.98 4.40
N GLY A 332 26.15 2.05 3.64
CA GLY A 332 25.37 1.05 2.89
C GLY A 332 24.53 0.13 3.78
N TRP A 333 25.03 -0.26 4.95
CA TRP A 333 24.26 -1.02 5.94
C TRP A 333 23.08 -0.22 6.54
N VAL A 334 23.15 1.11 6.57
CA VAL A 334 21.99 1.97 6.92
C VAL A 334 21.04 2.12 5.74
N TYR A 335 21.57 2.08 4.51
CA TYR A 335 20.77 2.18 3.30
C TYR A 335 19.87 0.97 3.07
N HIS A 336 20.42 -0.23 3.25
CA HIS A 336 19.71 -1.48 2.97
C HIS A 336 18.86 -1.99 4.15
N ASP A 337 19.23 -1.65 5.38
CA ASP A 337 18.50 -2.14 6.54
C ASP A 337 17.12 -1.49 6.69
N PRO A 338 16.01 -2.26 6.77
CA PRO A 338 14.66 -1.71 6.83
C PRO A 338 14.43 -0.72 7.98
N PHE A 339 14.90 -1.06 9.19
CA PHE A 339 14.70 -0.23 10.38
C PHE A 339 15.52 1.06 10.29
N LEU A 340 16.82 0.95 10.00
CA LEU A 340 17.70 2.11 9.93
C LEU A 340 17.36 3.03 8.76
N ARG A 341 16.94 2.45 7.63
CA ARG A 341 16.47 3.19 6.47
C ARG A 341 15.16 3.91 6.76
N PHE A 342 14.25 3.29 7.52
CA PHE A 342 13.05 3.95 8.02
C PHE A 342 13.40 5.14 8.92
N LEU A 343 14.29 4.97 9.89
CA LEU A 343 14.75 6.05 10.76
C LEU A 343 15.40 7.21 9.99
N TYR A 344 16.23 6.90 9.00
CA TYR A 344 16.79 7.90 8.07
C TYR A 344 15.67 8.67 7.34
N THR A 345 14.66 7.96 6.86
CA THR A 345 13.56 8.52 6.05
C THR A 345 12.66 9.43 6.89
N ILE A 346 12.24 8.98 8.08
CA ILE A 346 11.37 9.78 8.95
C ILE A 346 12.17 10.86 9.71
N GLY A 347 13.48 10.69 9.85
CA GLY A 347 14.40 11.58 10.57
C GLY A 347 14.24 11.56 12.08
N ALA A 348 15.25 12.10 12.77
CA ALA A 348 15.36 12.04 14.23
C ALA A 348 14.15 12.64 14.98
N ARG A 349 13.56 13.74 14.48
CA ARG A 349 12.39 14.38 15.12
C ARG A 349 11.18 13.46 15.19
N ASN A 350 10.89 12.73 14.10
CA ASN A 350 9.77 11.80 14.06
C ASN A 350 10.12 10.46 14.72
N ALA A 351 11.37 10.02 14.62
CA ALA A 351 11.86 8.84 15.34
C ALA A 351 11.70 9.00 16.87
N ALA A 352 11.89 10.22 17.37
CA ALA A 352 11.64 10.52 18.78
C ALA A 352 10.16 10.43 19.19
N LEU A 353 9.22 10.36 18.25
CA LEU A 353 7.78 10.19 18.56
C LEU A 353 7.38 8.72 18.71
N LEU A 354 8.21 7.78 18.26
CA LEU A 354 7.94 6.35 18.36
C LEU A 354 7.81 5.94 19.83
N GLN A 355 6.77 5.17 20.16
CA GLN A 355 6.55 4.64 21.52
C GLN A 355 6.84 3.15 21.65
N SER A 356 6.69 2.41 20.56
CA SER A 356 6.96 0.98 20.50
C SER A 356 7.76 0.64 19.26
N LEU A 357 8.59 -0.39 19.37
CA LEU A 357 9.30 -1.00 18.26
C LEU A 357 9.12 -2.50 18.31
N GLN A 358 8.98 -3.11 17.14
CA GLN A 358 8.95 -4.55 17.01
C GLN A 358 9.97 -5.04 16.00
N PHE A 359 10.66 -6.12 16.35
CA PHE A 359 11.62 -6.78 15.49
C PHE A 359 11.33 -8.26 15.36
N SER A 360 11.37 -8.77 14.15
CA SER A 360 11.26 -10.20 13.84
C SER A 360 12.44 -10.67 12.99
N GLY A 361 12.80 -11.94 13.14
CA GLY A 361 13.83 -12.54 12.31
C GLY A 361 14.47 -13.76 12.94
N GLU A 362 15.34 -14.39 12.17
CA GLU A 362 16.06 -15.58 12.59
C GLU A 362 17.25 -15.23 13.49
N VAL A 363 17.40 -16.00 14.56
CA VAL A 363 18.62 -16.07 15.36
C VAL A 363 19.50 -17.11 14.71
N ARG A 364 20.52 -16.66 13.99
CA ARG A 364 21.39 -17.52 13.20
C ARG A 364 22.24 -18.43 14.10
N CYS A 365 22.09 -19.74 13.99
CA CYS A 365 22.78 -20.78 14.74
C CYS A 365 23.71 -21.62 13.83
N HIS A 366 23.38 -21.73 12.55
CA HIS A 366 24.25 -22.42 11.58
C HIS A 366 25.42 -21.54 11.11
N GLN A 367 26.49 -22.18 10.65
CA GLN A 367 27.51 -21.53 9.83
C GLN A 367 27.07 -21.61 8.37
N CYS A 368 26.85 -20.47 7.73
CA CYS A 368 26.47 -20.47 6.31
C CYS A 368 27.60 -21.08 5.49
N GLU A 369 27.29 -22.14 4.72
CA GLU A 369 28.23 -22.65 3.73
C GLU A 369 28.54 -21.58 2.68
N THR A 370 29.73 -21.67 2.09
CA THR A 370 30.15 -20.74 1.03
C THR A 370 29.14 -20.77 -0.12
N GLY A 371 28.42 -19.66 -0.34
CA GLY A 371 27.39 -19.54 -1.39
C GLY A 371 25.95 -19.71 -0.91
N GLN A 372 25.71 -20.16 0.33
CA GLN A 372 24.40 -20.04 0.97
C GLN A 372 24.26 -18.64 1.58
N PHE A 373 23.16 -17.98 1.29
CA PHE A 373 22.95 -16.62 1.74
C PHE A 373 21.73 -16.47 2.65
N CYS A 374 22.00 -16.31 3.94
CA CYS A 374 20.96 -16.15 4.95
C CYS A 374 20.67 -14.68 5.26
N ASN A 375 19.46 -14.43 5.75
CA ASN A 375 19.11 -13.15 6.35
C ASN A 375 20.04 -12.84 7.51
N ASP A 376 20.36 -11.56 7.73
CA ASP A 376 21.12 -11.11 8.90
C ASP A 376 20.51 -11.66 10.19
N CYS A 377 21.36 -12.09 11.12
CA CYS A 377 20.87 -12.56 12.42
C CYS A 377 20.20 -11.43 13.21
N LEU A 378 19.06 -11.74 13.84
CA LEU A 378 18.28 -10.82 14.66
C LEU A 378 19.09 -10.24 15.83
N VAL A 379 19.87 -11.07 16.53
CA VAL A 379 20.66 -10.65 17.69
C VAL A 379 21.74 -9.63 17.30
N GLU A 380 22.49 -9.93 16.24
CA GLU A 380 23.57 -9.11 15.70
C GLU A 380 23.02 -7.77 15.18
N ASN A 381 21.82 -7.80 14.58
CA ASN A 381 21.11 -6.59 14.19
C ASN A 381 20.72 -5.73 15.39
N LEU A 382 20.16 -6.34 16.43
CA LEU A 382 19.76 -5.61 17.63
C LEU A 382 20.96 -4.98 18.34
N ARG A 383 22.14 -5.63 18.36
CA ARG A 383 23.39 -5.02 18.87
C ARG A 383 23.74 -3.71 18.16
N VAL A 384 23.51 -3.64 16.84
CA VAL A 384 23.67 -2.41 16.06
C VAL A 384 22.58 -1.38 16.40
N TYR A 385 21.35 -1.83 16.67
CA TYR A 385 20.21 -0.96 16.92
C TYR A 385 20.20 -0.34 18.31
N VAL A 386 20.64 -1.06 19.35
CA VAL A 386 20.68 -0.59 20.75
C VAL A 386 21.27 0.83 20.90
N PRO A 387 22.51 1.11 20.44
CA PRO A 387 23.08 2.45 20.56
C PRO A 387 22.32 3.50 19.73
N ILE A 388 21.69 3.10 18.63
CA ILE A 388 20.91 4.00 17.76
C ILE A 388 19.58 4.33 18.42
N ILE A 389 18.82 3.34 18.91
CA ILE A 389 17.56 3.51 19.64
C ILE A 389 17.76 4.46 20.82
N ASN A 390 18.80 4.22 21.64
CA ASN A 390 19.15 5.08 22.76
C ASN A 390 19.43 6.54 22.37
N ALA A 391 19.87 6.79 21.13
CA ALA A 391 20.30 8.11 20.67
C ALA A 391 19.25 8.90 19.89
N ILE A 392 18.27 8.25 19.27
CA ILE A 392 17.24 8.92 18.43
C ILE A 392 15.80 8.51 18.71
N CYS A 393 15.56 7.49 19.53
CA CYS A 393 14.22 7.00 19.87
C CYS A 393 13.96 7.08 21.40
N PRO A 394 14.13 8.25 22.05
CA PRO A 394 14.08 8.36 23.51
C PRO A 394 12.72 8.01 24.14
N ASN A 395 11.64 8.05 23.36
CA ASN A 395 10.29 7.76 23.86
C ASN A 395 9.84 6.32 23.60
N VAL A 396 10.70 5.47 23.02
CA VAL A 396 10.39 4.04 22.87
C VAL A 396 10.48 3.39 24.24
N GLN A 397 9.32 3.00 24.76
CA GLN A 397 9.18 2.36 26.07
C GLN A 397 8.84 0.89 25.97
N LYS A 398 8.29 0.45 24.83
CA LYS A 398 7.94 -0.94 24.57
C LYS A 398 8.79 -1.52 23.43
N LEU A 399 9.39 -2.67 23.67
CA LEU A 399 10.09 -3.46 22.66
C LEU A 399 9.42 -4.84 22.54
N VAL A 400 9.04 -5.21 21.33
CA VAL A 400 8.51 -6.55 21.01
C VAL A 400 9.53 -7.30 20.16
N LEU A 401 9.90 -8.50 20.56
CA LEU A 401 10.82 -9.36 19.82
C LEU A 401 10.10 -10.65 19.40
N ARG A 402 10.25 -11.01 18.12
CA ARG A 402 9.79 -12.27 17.53
C ARG A 402 10.99 -13.06 16.99
N PRO A 403 11.82 -13.64 17.87
CA PRO A 403 12.96 -14.45 17.45
C PRO A 403 12.47 -15.78 16.85
N ARG A 404 13.12 -16.20 15.76
CA ARG A 404 12.90 -17.51 15.14
C ARG A 404 14.21 -18.28 15.15
N LYS A 405 14.15 -19.59 15.33
CA LYS A 405 15.32 -20.45 15.10
C LYS A 405 15.54 -20.60 13.60
N ASP A 406 16.79 -20.58 13.15
CA ASP A 406 17.17 -21.05 11.82
C ASP A 406 17.49 -22.55 11.86
N GLY A 407 16.88 -23.36 11.00
CA GLY A 407 17.26 -24.78 10.85
C GLY A 407 16.74 -25.77 11.91
N ARG A 408 16.61 -27.04 11.49
CA ARG A 408 15.89 -28.13 12.20
C ARG A 408 16.81 -29.02 13.08
N GLU A 409 18.13 -28.80 13.11
CA GLU A 409 19.01 -29.77 13.77
C GLU A 409 19.15 -29.54 15.28
N VAL A 410 19.42 -30.62 16.02
CA VAL A 410 19.50 -30.65 17.50
C VAL A 410 20.69 -29.86 18.06
N PRO A 411 21.91 -29.87 17.49
CA PRO A 411 23.04 -29.07 18.00
C PRO A 411 22.77 -27.55 17.96
N GLU A 412 21.94 -27.10 17.03
CA GLU A 412 21.60 -25.69 16.83
C GLU A 412 20.70 -25.14 17.96
N LEU A 413 20.00 -26.01 18.69
CA LEU A 413 19.13 -25.60 19.79
C LEU A 413 19.93 -24.96 20.94
N GLU A 414 21.00 -25.61 21.37
CA GLU A 414 21.74 -25.12 22.52
C GLU A 414 22.52 -23.85 22.17
N ILE A 415 22.98 -23.74 20.92
CA ILE A 415 23.54 -22.51 20.35
C ILE A 415 22.49 -21.39 20.34
N PHE A 416 21.26 -21.67 19.89
CA PHE A 416 20.15 -20.71 19.90
C PHE A 416 19.88 -20.16 21.30
N LYS A 417 19.71 -21.05 22.29
CA LYS A 417 19.47 -20.65 23.69
C LYS A 417 20.62 -19.84 24.23
N GLN A 418 21.86 -20.29 24.02
CA GLN A 418 23.05 -19.60 24.51
C GLN A 418 23.19 -18.19 23.91
N LYS A 419 22.96 -18.05 22.60
CA LYS A 419 22.98 -16.74 21.92
C LYS A 419 21.92 -15.80 22.48
N LEU A 420 20.68 -16.27 22.64
CA LEU A 420 19.59 -15.45 23.18
C LEU A 420 19.82 -15.07 24.64
N LEU A 421 20.24 -16.01 25.50
CA LEU A 421 20.54 -15.73 26.90
C LEU A 421 21.62 -14.65 27.04
N ARG A 422 22.75 -14.81 26.34
CA ARG A 422 23.84 -13.81 26.32
C ARG A 422 23.36 -12.44 25.84
N PHE A 423 22.50 -12.42 24.82
CA PHE A 423 21.94 -11.18 24.32
C PHE A 423 20.96 -10.52 25.31
N PHE A 424 20.04 -11.30 25.88
CA PHE A 424 19.05 -10.81 26.84
C PHE A 424 19.69 -10.30 28.12
N GLU A 425 20.70 -11.00 28.64
CA GLU A 425 21.35 -10.63 29.90
C GLU A 425 22.45 -9.57 29.73
N GLY A 426 23.00 -9.44 28.52
CA GLY A 426 24.01 -8.44 28.18
C GLY A 426 23.45 -7.26 27.40
N ASP A 427 23.60 -7.31 26.08
CA ASP A 427 23.40 -6.18 25.17
C ASP A 427 22.00 -5.56 25.26
N LEU A 428 20.96 -6.37 25.47
CA LEU A 428 19.59 -5.85 25.49
C LEU A 428 19.36 -4.92 26.69
N ARG A 429 19.96 -5.20 27.85
CA ARG A 429 19.82 -4.38 29.07
C ARG A 429 20.45 -2.99 28.92
N LEU A 430 21.30 -2.78 27.91
CA LEU A 430 21.85 -1.46 27.58
C LEU A 430 20.81 -0.49 27.01
N LEU A 431 19.60 -0.95 26.66
CA LEU A 431 18.51 -0.07 26.25
C LEU A 431 18.05 0.80 27.43
N LYS A 432 18.15 2.11 27.28
CA LYS A 432 17.97 3.08 28.38
C LYS A 432 16.51 3.34 28.74
N TYR A 433 15.62 3.36 27.75
CA TYR A 433 14.26 3.88 27.91
C TYR A 433 13.17 2.80 27.88
N ILE A 434 13.54 1.54 27.60
CA ILE A 434 12.60 0.43 27.59
C ILE A 434 12.11 0.14 29.01
N LYS A 435 10.79 0.04 29.16
CA LYS A 435 10.06 -0.33 30.38
C LYS A 435 9.36 -1.67 30.20
N GLU A 436 8.89 -1.95 28.99
CA GLU A 436 8.19 -3.18 28.65
C GLU A 436 8.94 -3.93 27.55
N LEU A 437 9.40 -5.14 27.87
CA LEU A 437 9.90 -6.11 26.89
C LEU A 437 8.85 -7.21 26.74
N VAL A 438 8.46 -7.47 25.49
CA VAL A 438 7.59 -8.60 25.12
C VAL A 438 8.38 -9.49 24.16
N VAL A 439 8.49 -10.76 24.50
CA VAL A 439 9.05 -11.77 23.58
C VAL A 439 7.91 -12.71 23.20
N VAL A 440 7.62 -12.76 21.91
CA VAL A 440 6.55 -13.58 21.34
C VAL A 440 7.21 -14.66 20.51
N ASP A 441 6.87 -15.91 20.82
CA ASP A 441 7.34 -17.04 20.03
C ASP A 441 6.52 -17.12 18.75
N ASP A 442 7.19 -17.29 17.62
CA ASP A 442 6.51 -17.53 16.35
C ASP A 442 6.04 -18.99 16.34
N LEU A 443 4.73 -19.21 16.36
CA LEU A 443 4.14 -20.54 16.28
C LEU A 443 4.24 -21.00 14.83
N LEU A 444 5.37 -21.59 14.45
CA LEU A 444 5.47 -22.25 13.15
C LEU A 444 4.46 -23.41 13.11
N TYR A 445 3.69 -23.45 12.02
CA TYR A 445 2.56 -24.37 11.78
C TYR A 445 2.93 -25.86 11.67
N ASP A 446 4.19 -26.25 11.89
CA ASP A 446 4.72 -27.55 11.45
C ASP A 446 4.76 -28.64 12.55
N GLY A 447 3.92 -28.55 13.59
CA GLY A 447 3.72 -29.63 14.58
C GLY A 447 4.94 -30.01 15.46
N GLU A 448 6.14 -29.55 15.14
CA GLU A 448 7.34 -29.68 15.94
C GLU A 448 7.29 -28.67 17.10
N ARG A 449 7.68 -29.13 18.30
CA ARG A 449 7.74 -28.29 19.50
C ARG A 449 8.61 -27.07 19.23
N THR A 450 7.98 -25.92 18.98
CA THR A 450 8.68 -24.65 18.85
C THR A 450 9.38 -24.33 20.16
N ILE A 451 10.69 -24.08 20.07
CA ILE A 451 11.47 -23.68 21.23
C ILE A 451 11.05 -22.26 21.59
N SER A 452 10.44 -22.14 22.76
CA SER A 452 9.98 -20.88 23.29
C SER A 452 11.17 -20.04 23.78
N ALA A 453 11.38 -18.88 23.17
CA ALA A 453 12.33 -17.87 23.58
C ALA A 453 11.80 -17.05 24.78
N ALA A 454 10.49 -16.99 24.98
CA ALA A 454 9.87 -16.23 26.08
C ALA A 454 10.39 -16.62 27.49
N PRO A 455 10.56 -17.91 27.84
CA PRO A 455 11.18 -18.33 29.10
C PRO A 455 12.58 -17.78 29.31
N LEU A 456 13.41 -17.74 28.25
CA LEU A 456 14.79 -17.24 28.33
C LEU A 456 14.83 -15.73 28.58
N ALA A 457 13.80 -15.00 28.15
CA ALA A 457 13.70 -13.55 28.33
C ALA A 457 13.20 -13.14 29.72
N LYS A 458 12.61 -14.06 30.51
CA LYS A 458 11.99 -13.73 31.81
C LYS A 458 12.87 -12.88 32.74
N PRO A 459 14.16 -13.21 32.97
CA PRO A 459 15.00 -12.40 33.85
C PRO A 459 15.15 -10.96 33.36
N THR A 460 15.25 -10.77 32.04
CA THR A 460 15.39 -9.43 31.45
C THR A 460 14.07 -8.67 31.37
N VAL A 461 12.94 -9.35 31.22
CA VAL A 461 11.61 -8.74 31.38
C VAL A 461 11.45 -8.20 32.81
N THR A 462 11.82 -8.98 33.82
CA THR A 462 11.81 -8.55 35.22
C THR A 462 12.74 -7.35 35.45
N TYR A 463 13.97 -7.40 34.92
CA TYR A 463 14.92 -6.30 34.99
C TYR A 463 14.34 -4.95 34.49
N PHE A 464 13.65 -4.95 33.34
CA PHE A 464 13.06 -3.71 32.82
C PHE A 464 11.89 -3.20 33.66
N ARG A 465 11.08 -4.09 34.24
CA ARG A 465 9.98 -3.71 35.14
C ARG A 465 10.48 -3.10 36.44
N GLU A 466 11.48 -3.72 37.06
CA GLU A 466 12.07 -3.25 38.32
C GLU A 466 12.79 -1.91 38.15
N ARG A 467 13.53 -1.73 37.05
CA ARG A 467 14.19 -0.46 36.73
C ARG A 467 13.20 0.69 36.57
N ASP A 468 12.00 0.44 36.06
CA ASP A 468 10.98 1.47 35.93
C ASP A 468 10.51 1.94 37.31
N LEU A 469 10.28 1.00 38.24
CA LEU A 469 9.84 1.29 39.61
C LEU A 469 10.87 2.13 40.39
N SER A 470 12.17 1.85 40.24
CA SER A 470 13.22 2.60 40.93
C SER A 470 13.44 4.01 40.39
N SER A 471 12.98 4.32 39.17
CA SER A 471 13.10 5.66 38.59
C SER A 471 12.02 6.66 39.05
N HIS A 472 11.02 6.20 39.82
CA HIS A 472 9.92 7.01 40.36
C HIS A 472 10.02 7.27 41.87
N GLN A 473 11.07 6.76 42.52
CA GLN A 473 11.49 7.10 43.88
C GLN A 473 12.60 8.16 43.80
#